data_AF-F0ZAX1-F1
#
_entry.id   AF-F0ZAX1-F1
#
_cell.length_a   1.000
_cell.length_b   1.000
_cell.length_c   1.000
_cell.angle_alpha   90.00
_cell.angle_beta   90.00
_cell.angle_gamma   90.00
#
_symmetry.space_group_name_H-M   'P 1'
#
loop_
_entity.id
_entity.type
_entity.pdbx_description
1 polymer ?
#
loop_
_entity_poly.entity_id
_entity_poly.type
_entity_poly.pdbx_seq_one_letter_code
_entity_poly.pdbx_strand_id
1 'polypeptide(L)'
;MKVLLLLVVLLAVIQYSVASFVYVQRFDGGCGETAVDGQYIEENYCDYNQMFGCSADGTTIFVTEYDNRGDCHGRMVHSWNFTAGACATDRNNNSITASCVSTYDLPSNSLVRFDYVGQCNSTNWKNEITNVFFNEMGVCTNSRDPNNQVSFNVLCSSTANTMTQQVFKGDGCTGTPIKENTFPIENKCGWWSNSITVCNA
;
A
#
# COMPACT_ATOMS: atom_id res chain seq x y z
N MET A 1 -7.59 4.10 -50.45
CA MET A 1 -8.32 3.68 -49.23
C MET A 1 -7.61 2.67 -48.33
N LYS A 2 -6.57 1.93 -48.78
CA LYS A 2 -5.83 0.99 -47.89
C LYS A 2 -4.79 1.65 -46.97
N VAL A 3 -4.27 2.82 -47.34
CA VAL A 3 -3.25 3.54 -46.55
C VAL A 3 -3.86 4.29 -45.36
N LEU A 4 -5.13 4.70 -45.44
CA LEU A 4 -5.82 5.39 -44.33
C LEU A 4 -6.18 4.44 -43.18
N LEU A 5 -6.49 3.17 -43.48
CA LEU A 5 -6.80 2.17 -42.47
C LEU A 5 -5.58 1.77 -41.63
N LEU A 6 -4.37 1.80 -42.23
CA LEU A 6 -3.14 1.49 -41.50
C LEU A 6 -2.78 2.60 -40.49
N LEU A 7 -3.10 3.87 -40.78
CA LEU A 7 -2.89 4.96 -39.83
C LEU A 7 -3.87 4.90 -38.64
N VAL A 8 -5.14 4.53 -38.86
CA VAL A 8 -6.11 4.40 -37.77
C VAL A 8 -5.79 3.21 -36.87
N VAL A 9 -5.20 2.14 -37.41
CA VAL A 9 -4.71 1.00 -36.60
C VAL A 9 -3.39 1.31 -35.88
N LEU A 10 -2.52 2.16 -36.45
CA LEU A 10 -1.33 2.66 -35.73
C LEU A 10 -1.69 3.65 -34.61
N LEU A 11 -2.78 4.42 -34.75
CA LEU A 11 -3.29 5.32 -33.72
C LEU A 11 -4.16 4.62 -32.65
N ALA A 12 -4.56 3.36 -32.87
CA ALA A 12 -5.35 2.57 -31.91
C ALA A 12 -4.49 1.76 -30.92
N VAL A 13 -3.16 1.80 -31.03
CA VAL A 13 -2.22 1.18 -30.09
C VAL A 13 -1.30 2.25 -29.51
N ILE A 14 -1.88 3.34 -29.02
CA ILE A 14 -1.27 4.00 -27.87
C ILE A 14 -1.95 3.34 -26.66
N GLN A 15 -1.43 2.19 -26.25
CA GLN A 15 -1.64 1.71 -24.90
C GLN A 15 -1.01 2.76 -23.98
N TYR A 16 -1.74 3.82 -23.68
CA TYR A 16 -1.54 4.50 -22.41
C TYR A 16 -1.92 3.44 -21.37
N SER A 17 -0.94 2.71 -20.85
CA SER A 17 -1.06 2.20 -19.51
C SER A 17 -1.03 3.44 -18.61
N VAL A 18 -2.14 4.17 -18.58
CA VAL A 18 -2.41 5.09 -17.48
C VAL A 18 -2.28 4.22 -16.24
N ALA A 19 -1.33 4.55 -15.38
CA ALA A 19 -1.25 3.85 -14.12
C ALA A 19 -2.60 4.03 -13.41
N SER A 20 -2.99 3.01 -12.68
CA SER A 20 -4.21 3.07 -11.87
C SER A 20 -3.86 3.42 -10.43
N PHE A 21 -2.59 3.21 -10.06
CA PHE A 21 -2.07 3.46 -8.74
C PHE A 21 -0.66 4.05 -8.77
N VAL A 22 -0.31 4.74 -7.71
CA VAL A 22 1.05 5.09 -7.34
C VAL A 22 1.45 4.22 -6.15
N TYR A 23 2.49 3.40 -6.31
CA TYR A 23 3.11 2.69 -5.20
C TYR A 23 4.06 3.63 -4.47
N VAL A 24 3.80 3.94 -3.21
CA VAL A 24 4.58 4.83 -2.36
C VAL A 24 5.19 4.03 -1.22
N GLN A 25 6.49 4.22 -0.98
CA GLN A 25 7.20 3.70 0.19
C GLN A 25 7.77 4.85 1.01
N ARG A 26 7.66 4.77 2.34
CA ARG A 26 8.19 5.77 3.27
C ARG A 26 9.28 5.16 4.14
N PHE A 27 10.27 5.95 4.50
CA PHE A 27 11.48 5.50 5.20
C PHE A 27 11.78 6.38 6.42
N ASP A 28 12.12 5.76 7.55
CA ASP A 28 12.67 6.42 8.74
C ASP A 28 14.14 6.73 8.49
N GLY A 29 14.42 7.86 7.84
CA GLY A 29 15.77 8.26 7.45
C GLY A 29 15.87 8.49 5.94
N GLY A 30 16.81 7.81 5.27
CA GLY A 30 17.01 7.89 3.81
C GLY A 30 16.43 6.67 3.08
N CYS A 31 16.19 6.77 1.77
CA CYS A 31 15.66 5.66 0.97
C CYS A 31 16.62 4.46 0.80
N GLY A 32 17.82 4.49 1.40
CA GLY A 32 18.72 3.34 1.49
C GLY A 32 18.43 2.43 2.68
N GLU A 33 17.57 2.87 3.60
CA GLU A 33 17.14 2.11 4.78
C GLU A 33 15.96 1.19 4.44
N THR A 34 15.53 0.37 5.39
CA THR A 34 14.31 -0.43 5.26
C THR A 34 13.08 0.48 5.26
N ALA A 35 12.16 0.26 4.31
CA ALA A 35 10.89 0.98 4.28
C ALA A 35 10.07 0.69 5.55
N VAL A 36 9.47 1.73 6.11
CA VAL A 36 8.59 1.67 7.28
C VAL A 36 7.17 1.30 6.85
N ASP A 37 6.75 1.79 5.69
CA ASP A 37 5.47 1.46 5.08
C ASP A 37 5.56 1.38 3.55
N GLY A 38 4.57 0.69 2.97
CA GLY A 38 4.33 0.61 1.54
C GLY A 38 2.83 0.63 1.26
N GLN A 39 2.41 1.45 0.30
CA GLN A 39 1.00 1.69 -0.02
C GLN A 39 0.82 1.87 -1.53
N TYR A 40 -0.26 1.30 -2.07
CA TYR A 40 -0.74 1.64 -3.40
C TYR A 40 -1.89 2.64 -3.27
N ILE A 41 -1.74 3.81 -3.88
CA ILE A 41 -2.70 4.92 -3.82
C ILE A 41 -3.30 5.09 -5.21
N GLU A 42 -4.62 5.08 -5.35
CA GLU A 42 -5.24 5.36 -6.65
C GLU A 42 -4.79 6.74 -7.16
N GLU A 43 -4.50 6.85 -8.45
CA GLU A 43 -4.03 8.13 -9.00
C GLU A 43 -5.01 9.27 -8.71
N ASN A 44 -4.47 10.38 -8.18
CA ASN A 44 -5.24 11.54 -7.74
C ASN A 44 -6.24 11.25 -6.62
N TYR A 45 -6.09 10.13 -5.91
CA TYR A 45 -6.79 9.93 -4.65
C TYR A 45 -6.06 10.64 -3.51
N CYS A 46 -6.83 11.10 -2.53
CA CYS A 46 -6.24 11.73 -1.36
C CYS A 46 -5.81 10.69 -0.31
N ASP A 47 -4.52 10.70 -0.01
CA ASP A 47 -3.94 10.02 1.13
C ASP A 47 -3.64 11.05 2.24
N TYR A 48 -4.57 11.17 3.19
CA TYR A 48 -4.52 12.12 4.31
C TYR A 48 -4.44 13.60 3.88
N ASN A 49 -3.24 14.11 3.58
CA ASN A 49 -3.00 15.48 3.12
C ASN A 49 -2.19 15.53 1.83
N GLN A 50 -1.98 14.39 1.15
CA GLN A 50 -1.21 14.28 -0.08
C GLN A 50 -2.03 13.62 -1.17
N MET A 51 -1.82 14.06 -2.41
CA MET A 51 -2.28 13.37 -3.62
C MET A 51 -1.07 13.06 -4.48
N PHE A 52 -1.08 11.86 -5.06
CA PHE A 52 -0.04 11.40 -5.98
C PHE A 52 -0.65 11.21 -7.37
N GLY A 53 0.10 11.57 -8.42
CA GLY A 53 -0.30 11.35 -9.80
C GLY A 53 0.90 11.00 -10.67
N CYS A 54 0.63 10.39 -11.83
CA CYS A 54 1.67 9.97 -12.76
C CYS A 54 1.69 10.81 -14.04
N SER A 55 2.89 10.99 -14.61
CA SER A 55 3.00 11.42 -16.00
C SER A 55 2.52 10.33 -16.95
N ALA A 56 2.12 10.71 -18.15
CA ALA A 56 1.58 9.78 -19.15
C ALA A 56 2.58 8.69 -19.59
N ASP A 57 3.87 8.93 -19.43
CA ASP A 57 4.96 7.97 -19.68
C ASP A 57 5.40 7.20 -18.42
N GLY A 58 4.79 7.49 -17.26
CA GLY A 58 5.07 6.82 -15.99
C GLY A 58 6.42 7.16 -15.35
N THR A 59 7.19 8.12 -15.91
CA THR A 59 8.54 8.42 -15.42
C THR A 59 8.59 9.52 -14.37
N THR A 60 7.49 10.25 -14.17
CA THR A 60 7.40 11.38 -13.24
C THR A 60 6.25 11.17 -12.27
N ILE A 61 6.53 11.37 -10.99
CA ILE A 61 5.54 11.41 -9.92
C ILE A 61 5.23 12.87 -9.61
N PHE A 62 3.96 13.23 -9.64
CA PHE A 62 3.45 14.51 -9.16
C PHE A 62 2.91 14.35 -7.75
N VAL A 63 3.32 15.24 -6.86
CA VAL A 63 2.84 15.29 -5.47
C VAL A 63 2.18 16.62 -5.24
N THR A 64 0.96 16.58 -4.70
CA THR A 64 0.24 17.77 -4.25
C THR A 64 -0.08 17.63 -2.77
N GLU A 65 0.36 18.60 -1.97
CA GLU A 65 0.18 18.61 -0.53
C GLU A 65 -0.83 19.69 -0.12
N TYR A 66 -1.69 19.35 0.84
CA TYR A 66 -2.74 20.19 1.37
C TYR A 66 -2.47 20.53 2.84
N ASP A 67 -3.08 21.60 3.36
CA ASP A 67 -3.06 21.87 4.80
C ASP A 67 -3.75 20.73 5.59
N ASN A 68 -3.37 20.54 6.87
CA ASN A 68 -3.76 19.41 7.73
C ASN A 68 -5.23 19.44 8.18
N ARG A 69 -6.17 19.75 7.29
CA ARG A 69 -7.61 19.65 7.52
C ARG A 69 -8.17 18.25 7.24
N GLY A 70 -7.33 17.32 6.78
CA GLY A 70 -7.71 15.95 6.43
C GLY A 70 -8.35 15.86 5.05
N ASP A 71 -8.21 14.66 4.45
CA ASP A 71 -8.77 14.24 3.16
C ASP A 71 -8.63 15.27 2.03
N CYS A 72 -7.50 16.00 2.01
CA CYS A 72 -7.17 16.99 0.99
C CYS A 72 -8.26 18.06 0.77
N HIS A 73 -9.13 18.28 1.77
CA HIS A 73 -10.14 19.34 1.76
C HIS A 73 -9.56 20.73 2.10
N GLY A 74 -8.26 20.76 2.39
CA GLY A 74 -7.50 21.95 2.72
C GLY A 74 -7.16 22.85 1.52
N ARG A 75 -6.40 23.92 1.78
CA ARG A 75 -5.73 24.64 0.69
C ARG A 75 -4.49 23.86 0.25
N MET A 76 -4.23 23.84 -1.05
CA MET A 76 -2.94 23.37 -1.58
C MET A 76 -1.82 24.25 -0.99
N VAL A 77 -0.87 23.62 -0.31
CA VAL A 77 0.26 24.28 0.34
C VAL A 77 1.56 24.08 -0.42
N HIS A 78 1.69 22.97 -1.15
CA HIS A 78 2.87 22.65 -1.91
C HIS A 78 2.53 21.73 -3.09
N SER A 79 3.26 21.88 -4.19
CA SER A 79 3.18 20.97 -5.33
C SER A 79 4.56 20.84 -5.93
N TRP A 80 4.96 19.60 -6.19
CA TRP A 80 6.30 19.26 -6.62
C TRP A 80 6.28 17.93 -7.38
N ASN A 81 7.41 17.60 -8.00
CA ASN A 81 7.56 16.35 -8.75
C ASN A 81 8.96 15.77 -8.60
N PHE A 82 9.06 14.48 -8.87
CA PHE A 82 10.32 13.75 -8.88
C PHE A 82 10.26 12.57 -9.85
N THR A 83 11.42 12.04 -10.22
CA THR A 83 11.52 10.86 -11.09
C THR A 83 10.97 9.62 -10.39
N ALA A 84 10.11 8.86 -11.06
CA ALA A 84 9.60 7.61 -10.55
C ALA A 84 10.74 6.64 -10.16
N GLY A 85 10.61 5.98 -9.01
CA GLY A 85 11.61 5.12 -8.41
C GLY A 85 12.79 5.85 -7.76
N ALA A 86 12.93 7.17 -7.93
CA ALA A 86 13.96 7.94 -7.26
C ALA A 86 13.57 8.28 -5.82
N CYS A 87 14.58 8.44 -4.97
CA CYS A 87 14.40 8.94 -3.62
C CYS A 87 14.06 10.43 -3.66
N ALA A 88 13.01 10.81 -2.93
CA ALA A 88 12.63 12.19 -2.69
C ALA A 88 12.35 12.42 -1.20
N THR A 89 12.19 13.68 -0.82
CA THR A 89 11.90 14.06 0.57
C THR A 89 10.65 14.92 0.57
N ASP A 90 9.65 14.52 1.35
CA ASP A 90 8.43 15.30 1.52
C ASP A 90 8.66 16.55 2.40
N ARG A 91 7.65 17.41 2.51
CA ARG A 91 7.74 18.61 3.34
C ARG A 91 7.96 18.32 4.84
N ASN A 92 7.63 17.13 5.31
CA ASN A 92 7.81 16.70 6.69
C ASN A 92 9.20 16.09 6.95
N ASN A 93 10.10 16.15 5.96
CA ASN A 93 11.42 15.53 5.97
C ASN A 93 11.40 13.99 6.03
N ASN A 94 10.31 13.37 5.57
CA ASN A 94 10.27 11.92 5.36
C ASN A 94 10.86 11.60 3.99
N SER A 95 11.76 10.62 3.92
CA SER A 95 12.22 10.10 2.65
C SER A 95 11.18 9.17 2.06
N ILE A 96 10.92 9.32 0.76
CA ILE A 96 9.94 8.54 0.02
C ILE A 96 10.51 8.07 -1.31
N THR A 97 10.04 6.92 -1.77
CA THR A 97 10.11 6.52 -3.19
C THR A 97 8.68 6.32 -3.69
N ALA A 98 8.45 6.59 -4.98
CA ALA A 98 7.16 6.30 -5.58
C ALA A 98 7.28 5.85 -7.03
N SER A 99 6.40 4.94 -7.46
CA SER A 99 6.38 4.39 -8.82
C SER A 99 4.96 4.28 -9.37
N CYS A 100 4.81 4.56 -10.66
CA CYS A 100 3.55 4.41 -11.38
C CYS A 100 3.30 2.93 -11.69
N VAL A 101 2.16 2.39 -11.26
CA VAL A 101 1.81 0.98 -11.49
C VAL A 101 0.37 0.83 -11.98
N SER A 102 0.15 -0.10 -12.90
CA SER A 102 -1.18 -0.44 -13.41
C SER A 102 -1.96 -1.37 -12.48
N THR A 103 -1.26 -2.11 -11.64
CA THR A 103 -1.80 -3.10 -10.71
C THR A 103 -0.99 -3.09 -9.43
N TYR A 104 -1.62 -3.43 -8.31
CA TYR A 104 -0.90 -3.73 -7.08
C TYR A 104 -0.40 -5.18 -7.09
N ASP A 105 0.89 -5.38 -6.81
CA ASP A 105 1.48 -6.69 -6.57
C ASP A 105 1.64 -6.87 -5.06
N LEU A 106 0.88 -7.79 -4.48
CA LEU A 106 0.79 -7.96 -3.03
C LEU A 106 1.68 -9.15 -2.64
N PRO A 107 2.65 -8.96 -1.73
CA PRO A 107 3.52 -10.05 -1.30
C PRO A 107 2.72 -11.18 -0.66
N SER A 108 3.15 -12.42 -0.89
CA SER A 108 2.58 -13.59 -0.20
C SER A 108 2.75 -13.44 1.31
N ASN A 109 1.84 -14.04 2.08
CA ASN A 109 1.78 -13.90 3.54
C ASN A 109 1.80 -12.43 4.02
N SER A 110 0.93 -11.60 3.46
CA SER A 110 0.75 -10.20 3.89
C SER A 110 -0.66 -9.93 4.38
N LEU A 111 -0.80 -9.06 5.38
CA LEU A 111 -2.08 -8.49 5.75
C LEU A 111 -2.36 -7.28 4.85
N VAL A 112 -3.45 -7.33 4.10
CA VAL A 112 -3.79 -6.30 3.11
C VAL A 112 -5.09 -5.63 3.48
N ARG A 113 -5.08 -4.30 3.62
CA ARG A 113 -6.27 -3.47 3.81
C ARG A 113 -6.56 -2.73 2.51
N PHE A 114 -7.76 -2.96 1.98
CA PHE A 114 -8.31 -2.20 0.88
C PHE A 114 -9.29 -1.16 1.43
N ASP A 115 -9.02 0.11 1.18
CA ASP A 115 -10.03 1.15 1.34
C ASP A 115 -10.77 1.32 0.02
N TYR A 116 -12.08 1.50 0.10
CA TYR A 116 -12.94 1.65 -1.06
C TYR A 116 -14.09 2.61 -0.79
N VAL A 117 -14.54 3.28 -1.85
CA VAL A 117 -15.78 4.07 -1.86
C VAL A 117 -16.95 3.16 -2.23
N GLY A 118 -18.18 3.46 -1.79
CA GLY A 118 -19.37 2.67 -2.14
C GLY A 118 -20.12 2.06 -0.96
N GLN A 119 -20.94 1.05 -1.23
CA GLN A 119 -21.78 0.42 -0.21
C GLN A 119 -21.01 -0.60 0.63
N CYS A 120 -21.09 -0.47 1.95
CA CYS A 120 -20.64 -1.49 2.90
C CYS A 120 -21.24 -2.87 2.55
N ASN A 121 -20.41 -3.91 2.51
CA ASN A 121 -20.76 -5.28 2.11
C ASN A 121 -21.16 -5.47 0.63
N SER A 122 -20.94 -4.49 -0.24
CA SER A 122 -21.07 -4.67 -1.69
C SER A 122 -20.18 -5.83 -2.15
N THR A 123 -20.69 -6.74 -2.97
CA THR A 123 -19.86 -7.80 -3.58
C THR A 123 -18.92 -7.27 -4.67
N ASN A 124 -19.14 -6.03 -5.12
CA ASN A 124 -18.38 -5.37 -6.18
C ASN A 124 -17.35 -4.35 -5.64
N TRP A 125 -17.08 -4.33 -4.33
CA TRP A 125 -16.16 -3.39 -3.67
C TRP A 125 -14.78 -3.29 -4.35
N LYS A 126 -14.32 -4.37 -5.00
CA LYS A 126 -13.04 -4.43 -5.71
C LYS A 126 -12.91 -3.44 -6.88
N ASN A 127 -14.03 -2.98 -7.42
CA ASN A 127 -14.05 -2.01 -8.52
C ASN A 127 -13.98 -0.56 -8.02
N GLU A 128 -14.04 -0.36 -6.71
CA GLU A 128 -14.15 0.96 -6.07
C GLU A 128 -12.98 1.18 -5.07
N ILE A 129 -11.90 0.42 -5.23
CA ILE A 129 -10.69 0.50 -4.38
C ILE A 129 -9.97 1.82 -4.64
N THR A 130 -9.68 2.54 -3.56
CA THR A 130 -8.99 3.83 -3.59
C THR A 130 -7.61 3.79 -2.96
N ASN A 131 -7.40 2.94 -1.94
CA ASN A 131 -6.10 2.68 -1.35
C ASN A 131 -5.91 1.21 -1.03
N VAL A 132 -4.67 0.74 -1.14
CA VAL A 132 -4.25 -0.58 -0.71
C VAL A 132 -3.03 -0.45 0.20
N PHE A 133 -3.20 -0.77 1.47
CA PHE A 133 -2.13 -0.87 2.45
C PHE A 133 -1.77 -2.34 2.61
N PHE A 134 -0.49 -2.65 2.72
CA PHE A 134 -0.08 -4.00 3.08
C PHE A 134 1.03 -3.99 4.11
N ASN A 135 1.06 -5.04 4.93
CA ASN A 135 2.17 -5.34 5.82
C ASN A 135 2.55 -6.79 5.60
N GLU A 136 3.84 -7.04 5.33
CA GLU A 136 4.35 -8.41 5.30
C GLU A 136 4.25 -9.04 6.69
N MET A 137 3.82 -10.29 6.72
CA MET A 137 3.70 -11.11 7.92
C MET A 137 4.77 -12.21 7.85
N GLY A 138 4.93 -12.97 8.93
CA GLY A 138 5.98 -13.99 9.01
C GLY A 138 7.34 -13.46 9.45
N VAL A 139 7.43 -12.16 9.79
CA VAL A 139 8.65 -11.57 10.33
C VAL A 139 8.80 -11.99 11.79
N CYS A 140 9.88 -12.71 12.08
CA CYS A 140 10.22 -13.06 13.44
C CYS A 140 10.85 -11.87 14.17
N THR A 141 10.28 -11.49 15.32
CA THR A 141 10.80 -10.42 16.17
C THR A 141 11.19 -10.98 17.54
N ASN A 142 12.45 -10.82 17.93
CA ASN A 142 12.92 -11.22 19.25
C ASN A 142 12.55 -10.14 20.30
N SER A 143 12.25 -10.56 21.53
CA SER A 143 12.13 -9.64 22.65
C SER A 143 13.47 -8.92 22.90
N ARG A 144 13.39 -7.68 23.36
CA ARG A 144 14.59 -6.91 23.74
C ARG A 144 15.09 -7.23 25.15
N ASP A 145 14.40 -8.11 25.88
CA ASP A 145 14.77 -8.49 27.24
C ASP A 145 15.70 -9.71 27.22
N PRO A 146 17.00 -9.54 27.51
CA PRO A 146 17.96 -10.63 27.48
C PRO A 146 17.71 -11.70 28.56
N ASN A 147 16.93 -11.39 29.60
CA ASN A 147 16.60 -12.35 30.68
C ASN A 147 15.31 -13.12 30.40
N ASN A 148 14.53 -12.71 29.40
CA ASN A 148 13.28 -13.34 29.01
C ASN A 148 13.19 -13.38 27.48
N GLN A 149 14.12 -14.13 26.89
CA GLN A 149 14.19 -14.34 25.44
C GLN A 149 12.94 -15.07 24.96
N VAL A 150 12.07 -14.32 24.30
CA VAL A 150 10.89 -14.83 23.61
C VAL A 150 10.87 -14.22 22.22
N SER A 151 10.39 -14.98 21.25
CA SER A 151 10.26 -14.50 19.88
C SER A 151 8.79 -14.49 19.47
N PHE A 152 8.42 -13.51 18.67
CA PHE A 152 7.06 -13.31 18.20
C PHE A 152 7.03 -13.47 16.68
N ASN A 153 6.07 -14.25 16.20
CA ASN A 153 5.74 -14.31 14.78
C ASN A 153 4.23 -14.08 14.62
N VAL A 154 3.84 -13.54 13.48
CA VAL A 154 2.43 -13.44 13.12
C VAL A 154 2.26 -14.00 11.71
N LEU A 155 1.29 -14.89 11.54
CA LEU A 155 1.01 -15.55 10.26
C LEU A 155 -0.39 -15.19 9.77
N CYS A 156 -0.54 -15.05 8.46
CA CYS A 156 -1.81 -14.87 7.78
C CYS A 156 -2.37 -16.22 7.32
N SER A 157 -3.65 -16.47 7.61
CA SER A 157 -4.41 -17.59 7.06
C SER A 157 -5.46 -17.09 6.06
N SER A 158 -5.28 -17.38 4.77
CA SER A 158 -6.23 -17.02 3.71
C SER A 158 -7.51 -17.85 3.76
N THR A 159 -7.43 -19.10 4.21
CA THR A 159 -8.58 -20.02 4.25
C THR A 159 -9.61 -19.64 5.31
N ALA A 160 -9.15 -19.07 6.42
CA ALA A 160 -10.02 -18.68 7.54
C ALA A 160 -10.20 -17.15 7.66
N ASN A 161 -9.49 -16.36 6.85
CA ASN A 161 -9.36 -14.90 6.99
C ASN A 161 -9.05 -14.50 8.44
N THR A 162 -8.06 -15.17 9.04
CA THR A 162 -7.62 -14.98 10.42
C THR A 162 -6.12 -14.70 10.46
N MET A 163 -5.71 -14.03 11.53
CA MET A 163 -4.32 -13.79 11.88
C MET A 163 -3.95 -14.61 13.10
N THR A 164 -2.84 -15.34 13.05
CA THR A 164 -2.36 -16.15 14.18
C THR A 164 -1.06 -15.55 14.72
N GLN A 165 -1.11 -15.06 15.96
CA GLN A 165 0.08 -14.66 16.70
C GLN A 165 0.67 -15.88 17.39
N GLN A 166 1.96 -16.12 17.16
CA GLN A 166 2.73 -17.19 17.77
C GLN A 166 3.83 -16.61 18.65
N VAL A 167 4.01 -17.21 19.84
CA VAL A 167 5.09 -16.87 20.77
C VAL A 167 5.98 -18.09 20.95
N PHE A 168 7.29 -17.91 20.79
CA PHE A 168 8.30 -18.96 20.93
C PHE A 168 9.17 -18.69 22.14
N LYS A 169 9.69 -19.76 22.75
CA LYS A 169 10.69 -19.67 23.82
C LYS A 169 12.08 -19.66 23.22
N GLY A 170 12.89 -18.65 23.55
CA GLY A 170 14.21 -18.44 22.98
C GLY A 170 14.19 -17.54 21.75
N ASP A 171 15.40 -17.31 21.21
CA ASP A 171 15.63 -16.44 20.06
C ASP A 171 15.33 -17.16 18.74
N GLY A 172 14.70 -16.42 17.82
CA GLY A 172 14.26 -16.96 16.55
C GLY A 172 13.00 -17.81 16.71
N CYS A 173 12.06 -17.63 15.80
CA CYS A 173 10.74 -18.25 15.79
C CYS A 173 10.84 -19.70 15.32
N THR A 174 11.61 -20.49 16.06
CA THR A 174 12.00 -21.86 15.74
C THR A 174 11.37 -22.85 16.70
N GLY A 175 11.08 -24.05 16.21
CA GLY A 175 10.42 -25.09 17.01
C GLY A 175 8.92 -24.86 17.18
N THR A 176 8.36 -25.39 18.28
CA THR A 176 6.92 -25.30 18.57
C THR A 176 6.62 -24.03 19.38
N PRO A 177 5.63 -23.21 18.96
CA PRO A 177 5.16 -22.08 19.76
C PRO A 177 4.74 -22.52 21.17
N ILE A 178 5.12 -21.74 22.17
CA ILE A 178 4.66 -21.92 23.56
C ILE A 178 3.27 -21.34 23.79
N LYS A 179 2.84 -20.43 22.91
CA LYS A 179 1.50 -19.84 22.92
C LYS A 179 1.11 -19.45 21.50
N GLU A 180 -0.15 -19.69 21.17
CA GLU A 180 -0.76 -19.25 19.92
C GLU A 180 -2.11 -18.60 20.21
N ASN A 181 -2.37 -17.45 19.61
CA ASN A 181 -3.68 -16.80 19.63
C ASN A 181 -4.12 -16.55 18.18
N THR A 182 -5.37 -16.87 17.86
CA THR A 182 -5.94 -16.59 16.54
C THR A 182 -7.00 -15.52 16.66
N PHE A 183 -6.92 -14.52 15.80
CA PHE A 183 -7.83 -13.38 15.75
C PHE A 183 -8.54 -13.35 14.40
N PRO A 184 -9.86 -13.14 14.36
CA PRO A 184 -10.57 -12.87 13.11
C PRO A 184 -10.09 -11.54 12.52
N ILE A 185 -10.02 -11.47 11.19
CA ILE A 185 -9.82 -10.19 10.52
C ILE A 185 -11.16 -9.50 10.38
N GLU A 186 -11.21 -8.25 10.83
CA GLU A 186 -12.43 -7.45 10.84
C GLU A 186 -12.47 -6.47 9.66
N ASN A 187 -13.69 -6.26 9.15
CA ASN A 187 -13.99 -5.24 8.15
C ASN A 187 -14.64 -4.05 8.83
N LYS A 188 -14.30 -2.84 8.40
CA LYS A 188 -14.90 -1.62 8.94
C LYS A 188 -15.67 -0.90 7.86
N CYS A 189 -16.93 -0.59 8.17
CA CYS A 189 -17.74 0.29 7.36
C CYS A 189 -17.79 1.66 8.03
N GLY A 190 -17.10 2.63 7.45
CA GLY A 190 -17.10 4.00 7.91
C GLY A 190 -18.18 4.84 7.22
N TRP A 191 -18.34 6.08 7.68
CA TRP A 191 -19.21 7.06 7.03
C TRP A 191 -18.61 7.67 5.76
N TRP A 192 -17.28 7.70 5.64
CA TRP A 192 -16.56 8.37 4.55
C TRP A 192 -15.78 7.39 3.66
N SER A 193 -15.32 6.28 4.23
CA SER A 193 -14.71 5.17 3.51
C SER A 193 -15.04 3.84 4.18
N ASN A 194 -15.15 2.79 3.37
CA ASN A 194 -15.19 1.43 3.87
C ASN A 194 -13.79 0.83 3.75
N SER A 195 -13.50 -0.15 4.61
CA SER A 195 -12.26 -0.92 4.53
C SER A 195 -12.55 -2.40 4.70
N ILE A 196 -11.91 -3.20 3.85
CA ILE A 196 -11.88 -4.65 3.97
C ILE A 196 -10.43 -5.07 4.17
N THR A 197 -10.18 -5.85 5.21
CA THR A 197 -8.86 -6.41 5.46
C THR A 197 -8.89 -7.89 5.13
N VAL A 198 -7.85 -8.37 4.44
CA VAL A 198 -7.71 -9.77 4.04
C VAL A 198 -6.30 -10.27 4.30
N CYS A 199 -6.20 -11.59 4.52
CA CYS A 199 -4.94 -12.32 4.40
C CYS A 199 -4.63 -12.57 2.92
N ASN A 200 -3.52 -12.06 2.41
CA ASN A 200 -2.92 -12.52 1.17
C ASN A 200 -1.92 -13.63 1.52
N ALA A 201 -2.27 -14.90 1.31
CA ALA A 201 -1.38 -16.02 1.60
C ALA A 201 -0.51 -16.36 0.39
#